data_AF-A0A852P132-F1
#
_entry.id   AF-A0A852P132-F1
#
_cell.length_a   1.000
_cell.length_b   1.000
_cell.length_c   1.000
_cell.angle_alpha   90.00
_cell.angle_beta   90.00
_cell.angle_gamma   90.00
#
_symmetry.space_group_name_H-M   'P 1'
#
loop_
_entity.id
_entity.type
_entity.pdbx_description
1 polymer ?
#
loop_
_entity_poly.entity_id
_entity_poly.type
_entity_poly.pdbx_seq_one_letter_code
_entity_poly.pdbx_strand_id
1 'polypeptide(L)'
;MDPISPSGLHTLQWVSGCDLLSNGSVHGFRRYGYDGWDFLSFQLGSRSFVVADSAAQISKRHWDSDESWIEYLTNYLGHTCVEELQKFIGCGQEALQHKEPPDIHVSGKVEYGILTLSCHAY
;
A
#
# COMPACT_ATOMS: atom_id res chain seq x y z
N MET A 1 -6.98 -16.60 19.09
CA MET A 1 -5.88 -15.62 19.00
C MET A 1 -4.89 -16.02 20.06
N ASP A 2 -3.78 -16.65 19.66
CA ASP A 2 -2.75 -17.06 20.61
C ASP A 2 -2.11 -15.81 21.25
N PRO A 3 -1.78 -15.84 22.55
CA PRO A 3 -1.17 -14.70 23.22
C PRO A 3 0.21 -14.46 22.63
N ILE A 4 0.53 -13.21 22.32
CA ILE A 4 1.86 -12.77 21.90
C ILE A 4 2.86 -13.21 22.99
N SER A 5 3.60 -14.29 22.73
CA SER A 5 4.71 -14.70 23.57
C SER A 5 5.84 -13.69 23.37
N PRO A 6 6.36 -13.03 24.43
CA PRO A 6 7.47 -12.08 24.32
C PRO A 6 8.77 -12.69 23.78
N SER A 7 8.83 -14.02 23.71
CA SER A 7 9.99 -14.81 23.31
C SER A 7 9.61 -15.65 22.09
N GLY A 8 9.62 -15.01 20.93
CA GLY A 8 9.29 -15.60 19.64
C GLY A 8 9.96 -14.84 18.50
N LEU A 9 10.04 -15.48 17.32
CA LEU A 9 10.41 -14.78 16.09
C LEU A 9 9.19 -14.01 15.59
N HIS A 10 9.34 -12.70 15.45
CA HIS A 10 8.32 -11.81 14.92
C HIS A 10 8.83 -11.09 13.68
N THR A 11 7.90 -10.63 12.85
CA THR A 11 8.21 -9.90 11.63
C THR A 11 7.63 -8.49 11.68
N LEU A 12 8.43 -7.51 11.25
CA LEU A 12 7.98 -6.14 11.03
C LEU A 12 8.13 -5.82 9.55
N GLN A 13 7.05 -5.37 8.93
CA GLN A 13 7.00 -4.97 7.53
C GLN A 13 6.55 -3.53 7.45
N TRP A 14 6.99 -2.81 6.42
CA TRP A 14 6.50 -1.47 6.14
C TRP A 14 6.38 -1.24 4.64
N VAL A 15 5.43 -0.40 4.26
CA VAL A 15 5.23 0.08 2.90
C VAL A 15 5.09 1.59 2.93
N SER A 16 5.73 2.28 1.99
CA SER A 16 5.68 3.73 1.86
C SER A 16 5.63 4.12 0.40
N GLY A 17 4.88 5.14 0.07
CA GLY A 17 4.77 5.63 -1.30
C GLY A 17 3.70 6.69 -1.45
N CYS A 18 3.41 7.03 -2.69
CA CYS A 18 2.37 7.97 -3.05
C CYS A 18 1.73 7.57 -4.37
N ASP A 19 0.42 7.82 -4.50
CA ASP A 19 -0.31 7.70 -5.75
C ASP A 19 -0.59 9.09 -6.32
N LEU A 20 -0.33 9.27 -7.61
CA LEU A 20 -0.78 10.44 -8.37
C LEU A 20 -2.05 10.06 -9.13
N LEU A 21 -3.20 10.52 -8.65
CA LEU A 21 -4.51 10.18 -9.20
C LEU A 21 -4.83 11.02 -10.45
N SER A 22 -5.75 10.53 -11.28
CA SER A 22 -6.13 11.18 -12.55
C SER A 22 -6.71 12.58 -12.38
N ASN A 23 -7.30 12.88 -11.22
CA ASN A 23 -7.79 14.22 -10.85
C ASN A 23 -6.67 15.15 -10.34
N GLY A 24 -5.40 14.71 -10.39
CA GLY A 24 -4.24 15.44 -9.89
C GLY A 24 -4.05 15.39 -8.38
N SER A 25 -4.92 14.70 -7.64
CA SER A 25 -4.74 14.56 -6.18
C SER A 25 -3.66 13.54 -5.85
N VAL A 26 -2.98 13.79 -4.73
CA VAL A 26 -1.87 12.97 -4.23
C VAL A 26 -2.35 12.19 -3.02
N HIS A 27 -2.13 10.88 -3.01
CA HIS A 27 -2.37 10.04 -1.85
C HIS A 27 -1.05 9.46 -1.36
N GLY A 28 -0.46 10.09 -0.34
CA GLY A 28 0.73 9.57 0.34
C GLY A 28 0.37 8.54 1.41
N PHE A 29 1.11 7.44 1.50
CA PHE A 29 0.91 6.39 2.49
C PHE A 29 2.22 5.93 3.14
N ARG A 30 2.15 5.63 4.44
CA ARG A 30 3.16 4.89 5.20
C ARG A 30 2.44 3.94 6.16
N ARG A 31 2.61 2.63 5.98
CA ARG A 31 1.93 1.61 6.80
C ARG A 31 2.94 0.61 7.32
N TYR A 32 2.69 0.11 8.51
CA TYR A 32 3.50 -0.88 9.22
C TYR A 32 2.62 -2.07 9.55
N GLY A 33 3.15 -3.26 9.29
CA GLY A 33 2.54 -4.53 9.66
C GLY A 33 3.43 -5.33 10.60
N TYR A 34 2.82 -6.02 11.55
CA TYR A 34 3.48 -6.89 12.52
C TYR A 34 2.91 -8.29 12.40
N ASP A 35 3.75 -9.30 12.17
CA ASP A 35 3.34 -10.69 11.93
C ASP A 35 2.31 -10.85 10.80
N GLY A 36 2.43 -10.02 9.76
CA GLY A 36 1.54 -10.00 8.60
C GLY A 36 0.22 -9.25 8.81
N TRP A 37 -0.01 -8.68 10.00
CA TRP A 37 -1.23 -7.92 10.31
C TRP A 37 -0.97 -6.42 10.35
N ASP A 38 -1.98 -5.61 10.01
CA ASP A 38 -1.91 -4.16 10.15
C ASP A 38 -1.61 -3.76 11.60
N PHE A 39 -0.63 -2.88 11.78
CA PHE A 39 -0.14 -2.49 13.09
C PHE A 39 -0.30 -0.98 13.31
N LEU A 40 0.30 -0.18 12.42
CA LEU A 40 0.32 1.29 12.53
C LEU A 40 0.37 1.94 11.15
N SER A 41 -0.32 3.06 10.95
CA SER A 41 -0.28 3.81 9.68
C SER A 41 -0.15 5.31 9.90
N PHE A 42 0.55 6.03 9.04
CA PHE A 42 0.61 7.49 9.09
C PHE A 42 -0.51 8.09 8.24
N GLN A 43 -1.23 9.05 8.81
CA GLN A 43 -2.25 9.82 8.10
C GLN A 43 -1.71 11.20 7.76
N LEU A 44 -1.50 11.45 6.46
CA LEU A 44 -0.93 12.71 5.97
C LEU A 44 -1.81 13.92 6.33
N GLY A 45 -3.14 13.77 6.25
CA GLY A 45 -4.10 14.86 6.53
C GLY A 45 -4.09 15.32 7.99
N SER A 46 -4.01 14.38 8.94
CA SER A 46 -3.98 14.68 10.38
C SER A 46 -2.56 14.74 10.96
N ARG A 47 -1.53 14.52 10.13
CA ARG A 47 -0.11 14.45 10.50
C ARG A 47 0.14 13.62 11.76
N SER A 48 -0.48 12.45 11.83
CA SER A 48 -0.43 11.59 13.00
C SER A 48 -0.60 10.12 12.64
N PHE A 49 -0.16 9.25 13.53
CA PHE A 49 -0.30 7.81 13.34
C PHE A 49 -1.69 7.31 13.77
N VAL A 50 -2.25 6.36 13.02
CA VAL A 50 -3.46 5.62 13.37
C VAL A 50 -3.08 4.20 13.73
N VAL A 51 -3.58 3.76 14.87
CA VAL A 51 -3.36 2.43 15.44
C VAL A 51 -4.36 1.44 14.84
N ALA A 52 -3.85 0.30 14.37
CA ALA A 52 -4.68 -0.84 13.98
C ALA A 52 -4.71 -1.92 15.08
N ASP A 53 -3.62 -2.07 15.85
CA ASP A 53 -3.53 -2.99 16.98
C ASP A 53 -3.19 -2.26 18.30
N SER A 54 -3.86 -2.60 19.40
CA SER A 54 -3.63 -1.98 20.71
C SER A 54 -2.16 -1.99 21.18
N ALA A 55 -1.37 -3.00 20.80
CA ALA A 55 0.06 -3.07 21.08
C ALA A 55 0.87 -1.95 20.40
N ALA A 56 0.35 -1.36 19.31
CA ALA A 56 0.99 -0.25 18.61
C ALA A 56 0.80 1.12 19.30
N GLN A 57 0.00 1.22 20.36
CA GLN A 57 -0.25 2.48 21.06
C GLN A 57 1.01 3.10 21.68
N ILE A 58 1.98 2.28 22.07
CA ILE A 58 3.26 2.75 22.58
C ILE A 58 4.06 3.40 21.46
N SER A 59 4.16 2.73 20.30
CA SER A 59 4.83 3.25 19.11
C SER A 59 4.17 4.52 18.59
N LYS A 60 2.82 4.60 18.57
CA LYS A 60 2.09 5.82 18.22
C LYS A 60 2.51 6.99 19.10
N ARG A 61 2.48 6.82 20.43
CA ARG A 61 2.84 7.89 21.37
C ARG A 61 4.27 8.38 21.16
N HIS A 62 5.19 7.46 20.92
CA HIS A 62 6.58 7.80 20.66
C HIS A 62 6.74 8.60 19.36
N TRP A 63 6.19 8.12 18.25
CA TRP A 63 6.36 8.75 16.94
C TRP A 63 5.54 10.01 16.74
N ASP A 64 4.34 10.11 17.33
CA ASP A 64 3.56 11.36 17.31
C ASP A 64 4.25 12.48 18.11
N SER A 65 5.11 12.13 19.08
CA SER A 65 5.88 13.11 19.85
C SER A 65 7.17 13.56 19.16
N ASP A 66 7.56 12.89 18.06
CA ASP A 66 8.75 13.24 17.29
C ASP A 66 8.36 14.18 16.14
N GLU A 67 8.38 15.48 16.40
CA GLU A 67 8.02 16.51 15.42
C GLU A 67 8.87 16.42 14.13
N SER A 68 10.15 16.10 14.27
CA SER A 68 11.07 15.99 13.14
C SER A 68 10.69 14.83 12.21
N TRP A 69 10.25 13.72 12.79
CA TRP A 69 9.78 12.57 12.04
C TRP A 69 8.44 12.83 11.35
N ILE A 70 7.50 13.49 12.04
CA ILE A 70 6.21 13.88 11.47
C ILE A 70 6.39 14.86 10.31
N GLU A 71 7.28 15.85 10.44
CA GLU A 71 7.59 16.81 9.38
C GLU A 71 8.24 16.10 8.18
N TYR A 72 9.23 15.23 8.43
CA TYR A 72 9.86 14.43 7.39
C TYR A 72 8.83 13.61 6.60
N LEU A 73 7.95 12.87 7.29
CA LEU A 73 6.93 12.06 6.64
C LEU A 73 5.93 12.92 5.87
N THR A 74 5.52 14.05 6.43
CA THR A 74 4.61 14.98 5.77
C THR A 74 5.21 15.50 4.48
N ASN A 75 6.47 15.94 4.51
CA ASN A 75 7.15 16.46 3.33
C ASN A 75 7.40 15.35 2.29
N TYR A 76 7.88 14.19 2.71
CA TYR A 76 8.18 13.10 1.81
C TYR A 76 6.91 12.58 1.10
N LEU A 77 5.85 12.30 1.86
CA LEU A 77 4.61 11.71 1.33
C LEU A 77 3.74 12.72 0.59
N GLY A 78 3.84 14.02 0.93
CA GLY A 78 3.07 15.09 0.30
C GLY A 78 3.76 15.70 -0.94
N HIS A 79 5.09 15.66 -1.01
CA HIS A 79 5.85 16.38 -2.04
C HIS A 79 6.92 15.50 -2.69
N THR A 80 7.96 15.12 -1.96
CA THR A 80 9.15 14.48 -2.54
C THR A 80 8.84 13.20 -3.30
N CYS A 81 7.92 12.38 -2.77
CA CYS A 81 7.53 11.15 -3.44
C CYS A 81 6.92 11.41 -4.83
N VAL A 82 6.11 12.46 -4.98
CA VAL A 82 5.43 12.78 -6.24
C VAL A 82 6.43 13.33 -7.26
N GLU A 83 7.36 14.16 -6.81
CA GLU A 83 8.43 14.69 -7.66
C GLU A 83 9.29 13.57 -8.24
N GLU A 84 9.70 12.62 -7.40
CA GLU A 84 10.45 11.43 -7.83
C GLU A 84 9.59 10.53 -8.74
N LEU A 85 8.31 10.31 -8.41
CA LEU A 85 7.40 9.53 -9.24
C LEU A 85 7.26 10.12 -10.65
N GLN A 86 7.05 11.43 -10.77
CA GLN A 86 6.94 12.11 -12.07
C GLN A 86 8.23 11.99 -12.89
N LYS A 87 9.40 12.09 -12.25
CA LYS A 87 10.69 11.88 -12.90
C LYS A 87 10.83 10.45 -13.44
N PHE A 88 10.50 9.43 -12.65
CA PHE A 88 10.56 8.03 -13.09
C PHE A 88 9.55 7.72 -14.20
N ILE A 89 8.35 8.29 -14.14
CA ILE A 89 7.37 8.20 -15.23
C ILE A 89 7.95 8.80 -16.52
N GLY A 90 8.63 9.94 -16.43
CA GLY A 90 9.30 10.55 -17.59
C GLY A 90 10.39 9.64 -18.17
N CYS A 91 11.21 9.00 -17.33
CA CYS A 91 12.25 8.07 -17.80
C CYS A 91 11.69 6.78 -18.43
N GLY A 92 10.57 6.26 -17.91
CA GLY A 92 9.97 5.00 -18.32
C GLY A 92 8.72 5.14 -19.19
N GLN A 93 8.47 6.32 -19.75
CA GLN A 93 7.18 6.68 -20.33
C GLN A 93 6.69 5.68 -21.37
N GLU A 94 7.56 5.27 -22.29
CA GLU A 94 7.23 4.33 -23.36
C GLU A 94 6.71 3.00 -22.79
N ALA A 95 7.42 2.42 -21.82
CA ALA A 95 7.04 1.14 -21.22
C ALA A 95 5.81 1.26 -20.30
N LEU A 96 5.72 2.34 -19.51
CA LEU A 96 4.65 2.53 -18.52
C LEU A 96 3.32 2.91 -19.15
N GLN A 97 3.34 3.59 -20.31
CA GLN A 97 2.12 4.01 -21.02
C GLN A 97 1.70 3.04 -22.13
N HIS A 98 2.55 2.06 -22.46
CA HIS A 98 2.22 1.01 -23.42
C HIS A 98 1.03 0.20 -22.94
N LYS A 99 0.08 -0.05 -23.85
CA LYS A 99 -1.15 -0.82 -23.56
C LYS A 99 -1.34 -1.84 -24.65
N GLU A 100 -1.08 -3.10 -24.32
CA GLU A 100 -1.43 -4.23 -25.18
C GLU A 100 -2.81 -4.75 -24.81
N PRO A 101 -3.69 -5.00 -25.79
CA PRO A 101 -4.94 -5.69 -25.51
C PRO A 101 -4.65 -7.12 -25.07
N PRO A 102 -5.36 -7.65 -24.07
CA PRO A 102 -5.18 -9.04 -23.65
C PRO A 102 -5.70 -9.99 -24.74
N ASP A 103 -5.12 -11.17 -24.84
CA ASP A 103 -5.68 -12.25 -25.65
C ASP A 103 -6.84 -12.91 -24.88
N ILE A 104 -8.02 -12.97 -25.50
CA ILE A 104 -9.25 -13.41 -24.84
C ILE A 104 -9.65 -14.79 -25.37
N HIS A 105 -9.74 -15.76 -24.45
CA HIS A 105 -10.21 -17.10 -24.74
C HIS A 105 -11.49 -17.42 -23.97
N VAL A 106 -12.55 -17.75 -24.69
CA VAL A 106 -13.82 -18.21 -24.12
C VAL A 106 -13.96 -19.71 -24.34
N SER A 107 -14.21 -20.45 -23.27
CA SER A 107 -14.44 -21.90 -23.30
C SER A 107 -15.73 -22.26 -22.56
N GLY A 108 -16.28 -23.43 -22.88
CA GLY A 108 -17.47 -23.97 -22.24
C GLY A 108 -17.27 -25.43 -21.86
N LYS A 109 -17.67 -25.80 -20.65
CA LYS A 109 -17.64 -27.18 -20.15
C LYS A 109 -19.03 -27.56 -19.64
N VAL A 110 -19.57 -28.69 -20.13
CA VAL A 110 -20.81 -29.26 -19.62
C VAL A 110 -20.48 -30.34 -18.59
N GLU A 111 -21.03 -30.21 -17.38
CA GLU A 111 -20.85 -31.19 -16.30
C GLU A 111 -22.17 -31.33 -15.52
N TYR A 112 -22.62 -32.57 -15.29
CA TYR A 112 -23.92 -32.87 -14.64
C TYR A 112 -25.13 -32.13 -15.26
N GLY A 113 -25.10 -31.85 -16.56
CA GLY A 113 -26.17 -31.12 -17.26
C GLY A 113 -26.11 -29.59 -17.12
N ILE A 114 -25.08 -29.05 -16.46
CA ILE A 114 -24.84 -27.61 -16.34
C ILE A 114 -23.72 -27.21 -17.32
N LEU A 115 -23.96 -26.19 -18.14
CA LEU A 115 -22.91 -25.55 -18.96
C LEU A 115 -22.24 -24.43 -18.14
N THR A 116 -20.96 -24.59 -17.82
CA THR A 116 -20.12 -23.53 -17.26
C THR A 116 -19.31 -22.88 -18.38
N LEU A 117 -19.40 -21.55 -18.50
CA LEU A 117 -18.58 -20.76 -19.41
C LEU A 117 -17.44 -20.11 -18.63
N SER A 118 -16.24 -20.14 -19.20
CA SER A 118 -15.03 -19.51 -18.65
C SER A 118 -14.47 -18.51 -19.66
N CYS A 119 -14.11 -17.32 -19.18
CA CYS A 119 -13.41 -16.30 -19.95
C CYS A 119 -12.04 -16.07 -19.33
N HIS A 120 -10.99 -16.31 -20.10
CA HIS A 120 -9.60 -16.10 -19.70
C HIS A 120 -9.02 -14.94 -20.51
N ALA A 121 -8.30 -14.05 -19.83
CA ALA A 121 -7.52 -12.99 -20.43
C ALA A 121 -6.05 -13.26 -20.14
N TYR A 122 -5.21 -13.28 -21.17
CA TYR A 122 -3.76 -13.48 -21.09
C TYR A 122 -3.00 -12.22 -21.47
#